data_AF-A0A2E8GBN7-F1
#
_entry.id   AF-A0A2E8GBN7-F1
#
_cell.length_a   1.000
_cell.length_b   1.000
_cell.length_c   1.000
_cell.angle_alpha   90.00
_cell.angle_beta   90.00
_cell.angle_gamma   90.00
#
_symmetry.space_group_name_H-M   'P 1'
#
loop_
_entity.id
_entity.type
_entity.pdbx_description
1 polymer ?
#
loop_
_entity_poly.entity_id
_entity_poly.type
_entity_poly.pdbx_seq_one_letter_code
_entity_poly.pdbx_strand_id
1 'polypeptide(L)'
;MTPIDQQLSLLNRGTIEVIPKEALRQKLEWSQQHACPLKIKAGFDPTAPDLHLGHTVLLHKLKHFQDCGHDIIFLIGDFTGMIGDPSGVSETRKPMTKDQVTDNAMAYERQIFKILDPDRTTVDYNSRWMKLMTAEKVIELAARHTVARMLERDDFEKRYAEGKPISIHEFLYPLIQGYDSVVLDADVELGGTDQKFNLLMGRELQRDYGKPPQVVMTMPLLEGIDGVRKMSKSFGNVVALDDSPTEMFGKLMSVSDELMLRYYELLSDRDIENVQSVHPMEAKKDLAHEITARYHGAENAKHAREEFQKRFGQKEFPDQPDASVQLSASDVDLPDNPSIWIIALLEKTGLVSSRNEARRLVQQGSVELDGQRPTDPHAKIELSEGKLYKIRVGKRKFATVTYSP
;
A
#
# COMPACT_ATOMS: atom_id res chain seq x y z
N MET A 1 26.03 -5.13 -18.63
CA MET A 1 24.56 -4.94 -18.54
C MET A 1 23.90 -6.29 -18.45
N THR A 2 22.85 -6.40 -17.65
CA THR A 2 21.98 -7.58 -17.55
C THR A 2 21.49 -8.00 -18.94
N PRO A 3 21.41 -9.30 -19.28
CA PRO A 3 20.83 -9.75 -20.55
C PRO A 3 19.42 -9.19 -20.81
N ILE A 4 19.10 -8.87 -22.07
CA ILE A 4 17.80 -8.26 -22.46
C ILE A 4 16.60 -9.05 -21.94
N ASP A 5 16.62 -10.38 -22.04
CA ASP A 5 15.50 -11.21 -21.59
C ASP A 5 15.29 -11.17 -20.07
N GLN A 6 16.38 -11.04 -19.31
CA GLN A 6 16.32 -10.87 -17.85
C GLN A 6 15.79 -9.48 -17.48
N GLN A 7 16.23 -8.44 -18.19
CA GLN A 7 15.68 -7.09 -18.02
C GLN A 7 14.17 -7.09 -18.32
N LEU A 8 13.75 -7.65 -19.45
CA LEU A 8 12.34 -7.73 -19.83
C LEU A 8 11.50 -8.53 -18.82
N SER A 9 12.04 -9.61 -18.25
CA SER A 9 11.36 -10.38 -17.20
C SER A 9 11.09 -9.50 -15.97
N LEU A 10 12.11 -8.79 -15.48
CA LEU A 10 11.99 -7.89 -14.32
C LEU A 10 11.09 -6.67 -14.60
N LEU A 11 11.21 -6.10 -15.80
CA LEU A 11 10.45 -4.92 -16.21
C LEU A 11 8.99 -5.24 -16.52
N ASN A 12 8.65 -6.45 -16.97
CA ASN A 12 7.25 -6.86 -17.19
C ASN A 12 6.54 -7.36 -15.93
N ARG A 13 7.28 -7.76 -14.87
CA ARG A 13 6.67 -8.20 -13.60
C ARG A 13 5.75 -7.13 -13.00
N GLY A 14 4.49 -7.47 -12.75
CA GLY A 14 3.49 -6.55 -12.20
C GLY A 14 3.07 -5.41 -13.13
N THR A 15 3.53 -5.40 -14.39
CA THR A 15 3.13 -4.40 -15.39
C THR A 15 1.81 -4.81 -16.04
N ILE A 16 0.88 -3.86 -16.18
CA ILE A 16 -0.41 -4.12 -16.83
C ILE A 16 -0.25 -4.10 -18.35
N GLU A 17 0.43 -3.09 -18.89
CA GLU A 17 0.52 -2.91 -20.33
C GLU A 17 1.82 -2.21 -20.72
N VAL A 18 2.36 -2.60 -21.87
CA VAL A 18 3.49 -1.95 -22.54
C VAL A 18 3.05 -1.60 -23.96
N ILE A 19 3.11 -0.33 -24.33
CA ILE A 19 2.63 0.16 -25.62
C ILE A 19 3.71 1.00 -26.33
N PRO A 20 4.13 0.60 -27.54
CA PRO A 20 3.93 -0.71 -28.16
C PRO A 20 4.73 -1.79 -27.45
N LYS A 21 4.19 -3.01 -27.39
CA LYS A 21 4.83 -4.15 -26.69
C LYS A 21 6.27 -4.41 -27.16
N GLU A 22 6.49 -4.41 -28.47
CA GLU A 22 7.81 -4.71 -29.06
C GLU A 22 8.81 -3.55 -28.93
N ALA A 23 8.34 -2.32 -28.74
CA ALA A 23 9.20 -1.14 -28.72
C ALA A 23 10.10 -1.10 -27.48
N LEU A 24 9.69 -1.71 -26.36
CA LEU A 24 10.54 -1.81 -25.17
C LEU A 24 11.79 -2.61 -25.46
N ARG A 25 11.65 -3.83 -26.03
CA ARG A 25 12.80 -4.68 -26.39
C ARG A 25 13.75 -3.93 -27.33
N GLN A 26 13.21 -3.30 -28.37
CA GLN A 26 14.02 -2.56 -29.35
C GLN A 26 14.83 -1.44 -28.71
N LYS A 27 14.24 -0.69 -27.76
CA LYS A 27 14.95 0.36 -27.02
C LYS A 27 16.03 -0.20 -26.09
N LEU A 28 15.75 -1.30 -25.40
CA LEU A 28 16.75 -1.96 -24.54
C LEU A 28 17.94 -2.50 -25.37
N GLU A 29 17.66 -3.12 -26.51
CA GLU A 29 18.70 -3.59 -27.45
C GLU A 29 19.51 -2.42 -27.99
N TRP A 30 18.86 -1.32 -28.40
CA TRP A 30 19.53 -0.10 -28.83
C TRP A 30 20.44 0.46 -27.72
N SER A 31 19.93 0.55 -26.49
CA SER A 31 20.67 1.03 -25.32
C SER A 31 21.93 0.20 -25.07
N GLN A 32 21.81 -1.13 -25.12
CA GLN A 32 22.92 -2.05 -24.93
C GLN A 32 23.95 -1.96 -26.06
N GLN A 33 23.51 -1.83 -27.32
CA GLN A 33 24.39 -1.71 -28.49
C GLN A 33 25.20 -0.42 -28.49
N HIS A 34 24.61 0.69 -28.03
CA HIS A 34 25.22 2.02 -28.07
C HIS A 34 25.85 2.42 -26.72
N ALA A 35 25.78 1.56 -25.71
CA ALA A 35 26.19 1.86 -24.34
C ALA A 35 25.61 3.18 -23.80
N CYS A 36 24.35 3.47 -24.17
CA CYS A 36 23.63 4.69 -23.82
C CYS A 36 22.40 4.35 -22.99
N PRO A 37 22.31 4.79 -21.72
CA PRO A 37 21.12 4.59 -20.90
C PRO A 37 19.85 5.17 -21.54
N LEU A 38 18.72 4.49 -21.37
CA LEU A 38 17.41 5.04 -21.70
C LEU A 38 16.99 6.06 -20.65
N LYS A 39 16.20 7.05 -21.06
CA LYS A 39 15.57 8.03 -20.17
C LYS A 39 14.17 7.58 -19.77
N ILE A 40 14.00 7.24 -18.49
CA ILE A 40 12.74 6.71 -17.95
C ILE A 40 12.04 7.80 -17.13
N LYS A 41 10.93 8.33 -17.66
CA LYS A 41 10.16 9.40 -17.03
C LYS A 41 9.04 8.82 -16.16
N ALA A 42 8.83 9.42 -14.99
CA ALA A 42 7.56 9.33 -14.28
C ALA A 42 7.22 10.70 -13.67
N GLY A 43 6.00 11.17 -13.91
CA GLY A 43 5.49 12.44 -13.41
C GLY A 43 4.70 12.28 -12.12
N PHE A 44 4.92 13.19 -11.16
CA PHE A 44 4.18 13.25 -9.91
C PHE A 44 3.75 14.69 -9.61
N ASP A 45 2.43 14.91 -9.56
CA ASP A 45 1.87 16.17 -9.11
C ASP A 45 1.91 16.24 -7.57
N PRO A 46 2.57 17.25 -6.97
CA PRO A 46 2.77 17.34 -5.53
C PRO A 46 1.51 17.87 -4.80
N THR A 47 0.41 17.12 -4.87
CA THR A 47 -0.89 17.55 -4.32
C THR A 47 -1.02 17.41 -2.80
N ALA A 48 -0.10 16.69 -2.18
CA ALA A 48 0.03 16.52 -0.74
C ALA A 48 1.50 16.28 -0.39
N PRO A 49 1.95 16.48 0.85
CA PRO A 49 3.37 16.33 1.19
C PRO A 49 3.83 14.87 1.23
N ASP A 50 3.00 13.96 1.74
CA ASP A 50 3.41 12.56 1.92
C ASP A 50 3.02 11.67 0.75
N LEU A 51 3.98 10.92 0.24
CA LEU A 51 3.73 9.77 -0.60
C LEU A 51 3.20 8.60 0.25
N HIS A 52 2.70 7.58 -0.43
CA HIS A 52 2.16 6.37 0.17
C HIS A 52 2.46 5.18 -0.74
N LEU A 53 2.25 3.95 -0.26
CA LEU A 53 2.61 2.73 -1.01
C LEU A 53 1.98 2.63 -2.40
N GLY A 54 0.83 3.28 -2.64
CA GLY A 54 0.29 3.41 -4.00
C GLY A 54 1.26 4.07 -5.01
N HIS A 55 2.02 5.09 -4.58
CA HIS A 55 3.05 5.72 -5.40
C HIS A 55 4.31 4.84 -5.53
N THR A 56 4.59 4.04 -4.50
CA THR A 56 5.73 3.12 -4.48
C THR A 56 5.69 2.10 -5.62
N VAL A 57 4.52 1.71 -6.12
CA VAL A 57 4.41 0.80 -7.28
C VAL A 57 5.19 1.35 -8.48
N LEU A 58 5.04 2.65 -8.76
CA LEU A 58 5.80 3.31 -9.83
C LEU A 58 7.28 3.48 -9.46
N LEU A 59 7.57 3.92 -8.24
CA LEU A 59 8.96 4.10 -7.78
C LEU A 59 9.76 2.79 -7.81
N HIS A 60 9.14 1.66 -7.47
CA HIS A 60 9.76 0.35 -7.52
C HIS A 60 10.07 -0.06 -8.96
N LYS A 61 9.16 0.22 -9.90
CA LYS A 61 9.42 -0.01 -11.32
C LYS A 61 10.55 0.87 -11.84
N LEU A 62 10.62 2.15 -11.44
CA LEU A 62 11.76 3.02 -11.76
C LEU A 62 13.07 2.43 -11.21
N LYS A 63 13.06 1.90 -9.98
CA LYS A 63 14.22 1.22 -9.40
C LYS A 63 14.65 0.00 -10.24
N HIS A 64 13.71 -0.79 -10.77
CA HIS A 64 14.07 -1.88 -11.70
C HIS A 64 14.78 -1.36 -12.95
N PHE A 65 14.34 -0.23 -13.51
CA PHE A 65 15.04 0.41 -14.63
C PHE A 65 16.44 0.90 -14.23
N GLN A 66 16.61 1.45 -13.01
CA GLN A 66 17.94 1.75 -12.48
C GLN A 66 18.79 0.49 -12.40
N ASP A 67 18.29 -0.60 -11.84
CA ASP A 67 19.03 -1.86 -11.73
C ASP A 67 19.41 -2.46 -13.08
N CYS A 68 18.66 -2.13 -14.14
CA CYS A 68 18.98 -2.49 -15.53
C CYS A 68 20.02 -1.57 -16.19
N GLY A 69 20.40 -0.44 -15.57
CA GLY A 69 21.40 0.49 -16.11
C GLY A 69 20.82 1.73 -16.81
N HIS A 70 19.54 2.06 -16.60
CA HIS A 70 18.88 3.23 -17.21
C HIS A 70 18.78 4.43 -16.26
N ASP A 71 18.58 5.61 -16.83
CA ASP A 71 18.51 6.87 -16.09
C ASP A 71 17.06 7.24 -15.78
N ILE A 72 16.81 7.65 -14.54
CA ILE A 72 15.48 8.04 -14.09
C ILE A 72 15.31 9.54 -14.16
N ILE A 73 14.18 9.97 -14.71
CA ILE A 73 13.70 11.33 -14.64
C ILE A 73 12.45 11.33 -13.76
N PHE A 74 12.62 11.73 -12.50
CA PHE A 74 11.52 11.96 -11.58
C PHE A 74 11.02 13.38 -11.80
N LEU A 75 9.91 13.51 -12.54
CA LEU A 75 9.37 14.81 -12.90
C LEU A 75 8.36 15.27 -11.85
N ILE A 76 8.68 16.37 -11.19
CA ILE A 76 7.76 17.07 -10.30
C ILE A 76 6.87 17.97 -11.14
N GLY A 77 5.57 17.68 -11.09
CA GLY A 77 4.53 18.41 -11.79
C GLY A 77 4.12 19.69 -11.08
N ASP A 78 5.06 20.62 -10.87
CA ASP A 78 4.80 21.85 -10.11
C ASP A 78 3.92 22.86 -10.89
N PHE A 79 3.93 22.80 -12.22
CA PHE A 79 3.00 23.54 -13.07
C PHE A 79 1.69 22.77 -13.31
N THR A 80 1.77 21.47 -13.61
CA THR A 80 0.60 20.60 -13.83
C THR A 80 -0.28 20.49 -12.60
N GLY A 81 0.31 20.43 -11.41
CA GLY A 81 -0.42 20.45 -10.13
C GLY A 81 -1.23 21.73 -9.89
N MET A 82 -0.89 22.85 -10.54
CA MET A 82 -1.70 24.08 -10.50
C MET A 82 -2.97 23.99 -11.36
N ILE A 83 -2.96 23.16 -12.41
CA ILE A 83 -4.10 22.88 -13.27
C ILE A 83 -4.98 21.80 -12.62
N GLY A 84 -4.34 20.76 -12.11
CA GLY A 84 -4.96 19.61 -11.47
C GLY A 84 -5.37 18.52 -12.47
N ASP A 85 -4.81 17.32 -12.31
CA ASP A 85 -5.13 16.17 -13.16
C ASP A 85 -6.60 15.72 -13.02
N PRO A 86 -7.39 15.71 -14.11
CA PRO A 86 -8.76 15.19 -14.10
C PRO A 86 -8.84 13.65 -14.17
N SER A 87 -7.72 12.93 -14.30
CA SER A 87 -7.72 11.45 -14.43
C SER A 87 -8.39 10.76 -13.25
N GLY A 88 -9.47 10.04 -13.55
CA GLY A 88 -10.18 9.20 -12.58
C GLY A 88 -10.85 9.97 -11.45
N VAL A 89 -11.08 11.29 -11.60
CA VAL A 89 -11.85 12.10 -10.65
C VAL A 89 -13.18 12.57 -11.24
N SER A 90 -14.21 12.63 -10.40
CA SER A 90 -15.56 13.04 -10.80
C SER A 90 -15.83 14.54 -10.64
N GLU A 91 -14.91 15.28 -10.00
CA GLU A 91 -15.03 16.69 -9.68
C GLU A 91 -13.71 17.42 -9.94
N THR A 92 -13.79 18.71 -10.27
CA THR A 92 -12.62 19.57 -10.50
C THR A 92 -11.77 19.67 -9.22
N ARG A 93 -10.45 19.48 -9.34
CA ARG A 93 -9.53 19.62 -8.20
C ARG A 93 -9.44 21.07 -7.73
N LYS A 94 -9.21 21.25 -6.43
CA LYS A 94 -8.93 22.57 -5.87
C LYS A 94 -7.51 23.03 -6.26
N PRO A 95 -7.33 24.26 -6.75
CA PRO A 95 -6.01 24.78 -7.08
C PRO A 95 -5.16 24.96 -5.81
N MET A 96 -3.85 24.75 -5.95
CA MET A 96 -2.87 24.89 -4.87
C MET A 96 -2.04 26.16 -5.02
N THR A 97 -1.53 26.69 -3.90
CA THR A 97 -0.58 27.81 -3.96
C THR A 97 0.81 27.31 -4.37
N LYS A 98 1.62 28.21 -4.94
CA LYS A 98 2.99 27.91 -5.35
C LYS A 98 3.87 27.44 -4.17
N ASP A 99 3.67 28.03 -2.99
CA ASP A 99 4.43 27.67 -1.78
C ASP A 99 4.08 26.24 -1.34
N GLN A 100 2.79 25.88 -1.33
CA GLN A 100 2.35 24.51 -1.02
C GLN A 100 2.93 23.47 -1.99
N VAL A 101 2.92 23.79 -3.28
CA VAL A 101 3.50 22.93 -4.33
C VAL A 101 5.01 22.74 -4.10
N THR A 102 5.72 23.80 -3.72
CA THR A 102 7.16 23.76 -3.45
C THR A 102 7.47 22.93 -2.20
N ASP A 103 6.76 23.13 -1.10
CA ASP A 103 6.95 22.38 0.15
C ASP A 103 6.69 20.87 -0.06
N ASN A 104 5.63 20.53 -0.79
CA ASN A 104 5.30 19.15 -1.13
C ASN A 104 6.35 18.52 -2.06
N ALA A 105 6.85 19.27 -3.05
CA ALA A 105 7.92 18.82 -3.93
C ALA A 105 9.20 18.47 -3.17
N MET A 106 9.60 19.31 -2.20
CA MET A 106 10.75 19.03 -1.34
C MET A 106 10.52 17.78 -0.46
N ALA A 107 9.28 17.53 -0.03
CA ALA A 107 8.95 16.31 0.70
C ALA A 107 9.05 15.06 -0.17
N TYR A 108 8.57 15.13 -1.42
CA TYR A 108 8.68 14.04 -2.38
C TYR A 108 10.14 13.67 -2.64
N GLU A 109 10.99 14.66 -2.92
CA GLU A 109 12.41 14.44 -3.16
C GLU A 109 13.09 13.66 -2.01
N ARG A 110 12.83 14.04 -0.75
CA ARG A 110 13.35 13.31 0.42
C ARG A 110 12.85 11.87 0.50
N GLN A 111 11.60 11.62 0.11
CA GLN A 111 10.97 10.31 0.24
C GLN A 111 11.36 9.36 -0.89
N ILE A 112 11.52 9.84 -2.13
CA ILE A 112 11.85 8.97 -3.27
C ILE A 112 13.26 8.38 -3.16
N PHE A 113 14.21 9.12 -2.56
CA PHE A 113 15.58 8.64 -2.37
C PHE A 113 15.71 7.56 -1.29
N LYS A 114 14.62 7.21 -0.59
CA LYS A 114 14.54 5.97 0.20
C LYS A 114 14.47 4.71 -0.69
N ILE A 115 14.20 4.87 -1.99
CA ILE A 115 14.05 3.77 -2.96
C ILE A 115 15.02 3.95 -4.13
N LEU A 116 15.06 5.15 -4.71
CA LEU A 116 15.84 5.47 -5.90
C LEU A 116 17.25 5.88 -5.54
N ASP A 117 18.20 5.51 -6.39
CA ASP A 117 19.59 5.98 -6.31
C ASP A 117 19.67 7.45 -6.78
N PRO A 118 20.11 8.40 -5.94
CA PRO A 118 20.22 9.81 -6.30
C PRO A 118 21.24 10.06 -7.42
N ASP A 119 22.30 9.27 -7.53
CA ASP A 119 23.32 9.45 -8.56
C ASP A 119 22.81 9.09 -9.97
N ARG A 120 21.68 8.37 -10.02
CA ARG A 120 21.03 7.88 -11.24
C ARG A 120 19.58 8.34 -11.38
N THR A 121 19.25 9.43 -10.67
CA THR A 121 17.93 10.06 -10.71
C THR A 121 18.09 11.55 -10.91
N THR A 122 17.55 12.05 -12.01
CA THR A 122 17.35 13.49 -12.21
C THR A 122 15.96 13.87 -11.69
N VAL A 123 15.91 14.74 -10.69
CA VAL A 123 14.67 15.41 -10.27
C VAL A 123 14.54 16.69 -11.09
N ASP A 124 13.47 16.80 -11.89
CA ASP A 124 13.20 17.99 -12.72
C ASP A 124 11.81 18.54 -12.42
N TYR A 125 11.55 19.78 -12.82
CA TYR A 125 10.32 20.50 -12.53
C TYR A 125 9.72 21.01 -13.84
N ASN A 126 8.48 20.64 -14.16
CA ASN A 126 7.92 21.02 -15.47
C ASN A 126 7.71 22.54 -15.62
N SER A 127 7.65 23.29 -14.53
CA SER A 127 7.67 24.74 -14.60
C SER A 127 8.94 25.33 -15.23
N ARG A 128 10.05 24.57 -15.32
CA ARG A 128 11.30 25.00 -15.98
C ARG A 128 11.08 25.38 -17.45
N TRP A 129 10.23 24.64 -18.16
CA TRP A 129 9.84 24.99 -19.53
C TRP A 129 8.47 25.66 -19.59
N MET A 130 7.52 25.28 -18.73
CA MET A 130 6.17 25.84 -18.80
C MET A 130 6.10 27.33 -18.45
N LYS A 131 6.96 27.84 -17.55
CA LYS A 131 7.04 29.28 -17.25
C LYS A 131 7.62 30.11 -18.40
N LEU A 132 8.35 29.47 -19.32
CA LEU A 132 8.96 30.12 -20.49
C LEU A 132 8.06 30.00 -21.74
N MET A 133 6.92 29.32 -21.62
CA MET A 133 6.02 29.06 -22.74
C MET A 133 5.18 30.31 -23.04
N THR A 134 5.29 30.83 -24.25
CA THR A 134 4.51 31.97 -24.71
C THR A 134 3.07 31.53 -25.05
N ALA A 135 2.13 32.48 -25.06
CA ALA A 135 0.76 32.22 -25.48
C ALA A 135 0.68 31.62 -26.90
N GLU A 136 1.56 32.07 -27.81
CA GLU A 136 1.70 31.51 -29.16
C GLU A 136 2.06 30.01 -29.11
N LYS A 137 3.05 29.61 -28.31
CA LYS A 137 3.41 28.20 -28.13
C LYS A 137 2.31 27.37 -27.48
N VAL A 138 1.54 27.95 -26.56
CA VAL A 138 0.35 27.28 -25.97
C VAL A 138 -0.69 27.00 -27.06
N ILE A 139 -0.93 27.96 -27.96
CA ILE A 139 -1.85 27.79 -29.09
C ILE A 139 -1.32 26.73 -30.06
N GLU A 140 -0.03 26.74 -30.39
CA GLU A 140 0.60 25.71 -31.23
C GLU A 140 0.47 24.31 -30.63
N LEU A 141 0.67 24.18 -29.32
CA LEU A 141 0.50 22.91 -28.61
C LEU A 141 -0.97 22.46 -28.63
N ALA A 142 -1.90 23.36 -28.34
CA ALA A 142 -3.33 23.09 -28.36
C ALA A 142 -3.84 22.70 -29.75
N ALA A 143 -3.22 23.22 -30.82
CA ALA A 143 -3.59 22.90 -32.20
C ALA A 143 -3.19 21.47 -32.63
N ARG A 144 -2.37 20.75 -31.84
CA ARG A 144 -1.96 19.37 -32.16
C ARG A 144 -3.05 18.33 -31.95
N HIS A 145 -4.08 18.66 -31.16
CA HIS A 145 -5.17 17.73 -30.85
C HIS A 145 -6.54 18.37 -30.96
N THR A 146 -7.55 17.54 -31.13
CA THR A 146 -8.94 17.98 -31.26
C THR A 146 -9.69 17.84 -29.94
N VAL A 147 -10.70 18.69 -29.76
CA VAL A 147 -11.64 18.56 -28.64
C VAL A 147 -12.32 17.19 -28.66
N ALA A 148 -12.68 16.68 -29.84
CA ALA A 148 -13.26 15.34 -29.99
C ALA A 148 -12.37 14.26 -29.38
N ARG A 149 -11.06 14.30 -29.66
CA ARG A 149 -10.10 13.35 -29.11
C ARG A 149 -9.96 13.45 -27.59
N MET A 150 -10.07 14.66 -27.04
CA MET A 150 -10.06 14.85 -25.59
C MET A 150 -11.32 14.27 -24.93
N LEU A 151 -12.49 14.42 -25.57
CA LEU A 151 -13.75 13.91 -25.04
C LEU A 151 -13.88 12.38 -25.08
N GLU A 152 -13.03 11.68 -25.84
CA GLU A 152 -12.95 10.21 -25.81
C GLU A 152 -12.28 9.67 -24.53
N ARG A 153 -11.72 10.54 -23.69
CA ARG A 153 -11.17 10.16 -22.39
C ARG A 153 -12.31 9.86 -21.41
N ASP A 154 -12.28 8.69 -20.76
CA ASP A 154 -13.34 8.19 -19.87
C ASP A 154 -13.91 9.22 -18.87
N ASP A 155 -13.07 10.02 -18.20
CA ASP A 155 -13.52 11.01 -17.22
C ASP A 155 -14.25 12.20 -17.86
N PHE A 156 -13.75 12.69 -19.01
CA PHE A 156 -14.43 13.74 -19.75
C PHE A 156 -15.70 13.23 -20.44
N GLU A 157 -15.68 12.02 -20.99
CA GLU A 157 -16.85 11.38 -21.60
C GLU A 157 -17.99 11.28 -20.58
N LYS A 158 -17.71 10.73 -19.38
CA LYS A 158 -18.70 10.58 -18.30
C LYS A 158 -19.22 11.93 -17.82
N ARG A 159 -18.34 12.89 -17.53
CA ARG A 159 -18.76 14.22 -17.06
C ARG A 159 -19.61 14.95 -18.10
N TYR A 160 -19.22 14.86 -19.37
CA TYR A 160 -19.97 15.48 -20.46
C TYR A 160 -21.35 14.84 -20.63
N ALA A 161 -21.42 13.50 -20.60
CA ALA A 161 -22.68 12.75 -20.66
C ALA A 161 -23.61 13.05 -19.48
N GLU A 162 -23.05 13.26 -18.28
CA GLU A 162 -23.78 13.60 -17.06
C GLU A 162 -24.12 15.10 -16.95
N GLY A 163 -23.70 15.94 -17.90
CA GLY A 163 -23.88 17.40 -17.84
C GLY A 163 -23.09 18.07 -16.71
N LYS A 164 -22.06 17.40 -16.18
CA LYS A 164 -21.16 17.98 -15.18
C LYS A 164 -20.22 18.98 -15.85
N PRO A 165 -19.96 20.16 -15.26
CA PRO A 165 -19.05 21.14 -15.83
C PRO A 165 -17.66 20.53 -16.09
N ILE A 166 -17.04 20.86 -17.23
CA ILE A 166 -15.64 20.58 -17.54
C ILE A 166 -15.00 21.91 -17.89
N SER A 167 -13.99 22.34 -17.13
CA SER A 167 -13.37 23.64 -17.34
C SER A 167 -12.37 23.60 -18.50
N ILE A 168 -12.25 24.69 -19.26
CA ILE A 168 -11.37 24.74 -20.45
C ILE A 168 -9.91 24.39 -20.11
N HIS A 169 -9.41 24.85 -18.95
CA HIS A 169 -8.04 24.58 -18.53
C HIS A 169 -7.75 23.10 -18.28
N GLU A 170 -8.78 22.28 -17.97
CA GLU A 170 -8.62 20.84 -17.75
C GLU A 170 -8.21 20.13 -19.06
N PHE A 171 -8.59 20.66 -20.22
CA PHE A 171 -8.16 20.14 -21.53
C PHE A 171 -6.69 20.43 -21.84
N LEU A 172 -6.07 21.39 -21.15
CA LEU A 172 -4.64 21.69 -21.31
C LEU A 172 -3.76 20.68 -20.57
N TYR A 173 -4.29 20.00 -19.56
CA TYR A 173 -3.50 19.09 -18.73
C TYR A 173 -2.82 17.96 -19.52
N PRO A 174 -3.53 17.16 -20.36
CA PRO A 174 -2.90 16.09 -21.12
C PRO A 174 -1.82 16.60 -22.08
N LEU A 175 -2.06 17.77 -22.68
CA LEU A 175 -1.13 18.40 -23.62
C LEU A 175 0.17 18.78 -22.93
N ILE A 176 0.07 19.39 -21.74
CA ILE A 176 1.23 19.83 -20.97
C ILE A 176 2.02 18.61 -20.48
N GLN A 177 1.36 17.62 -19.88
CA GLN A 177 2.03 16.39 -19.44
C GLN A 177 2.70 15.67 -20.62
N GLY A 178 2.07 15.66 -21.80
CA GLY A 178 2.67 15.08 -22.98
C GLY A 178 3.84 15.90 -23.54
N TYR A 179 3.75 17.24 -23.47
CA TYR A 179 4.85 18.14 -23.84
C TYR A 179 6.06 17.97 -22.94
N ASP A 180 5.87 17.63 -21.66
CA ASP A 180 6.97 17.28 -20.76
C ASP A 180 7.86 16.17 -21.36
N SER A 181 7.26 15.16 -22.00
CA SER A 181 8.00 14.07 -22.66
C SER A 181 8.74 14.51 -23.93
N VAL A 182 8.23 15.53 -24.62
CA VAL A 182 8.91 16.15 -25.76
C VAL A 182 10.17 16.87 -25.28
N VAL A 183 10.09 17.64 -24.20
CA VAL A 183 11.22 18.39 -23.64
C VAL A 183 12.29 17.46 -23.06
N LEU A 184 11.87 16.38 -22.41
CA LEU A 184 12.77 15.47 -21.69
C LEU A 184 13.41 14.39 -22.58
N ASP A 185 12.97 14.25 -23.83
CA ASP A 185 13.36 13.13 -24.71
C ASP A 185 13.10 11.76 -24.05
N ALA A 186 11.93 11.61 -23.41
CA ALA A 186 11.61 10.39 -22.67
C ALA A 186 11.56 9.17 -23.61
N ASP A 187 12.30 8.11 -23.25
CA ASP A 187 12.30 6.84 -23.96
C ASP A 187 11.16 5.92 -23.51
N VAL A 188 10.87 5.97 -22.21
CA VAL A 188 9.77 5.25 -21.57
C VAL A 188 9.12 6.21 -20.59
N GLU A 189 7.79 6.25 -20.55
CA GLU A 189 7.05 6.94 -19.49
C GLU A 189 6.20 5.95 -18.71
N LEU A 190 6.38 5.96 -17.38
CA LEU A 190 5.61 5.14 -16.45
C LEU A 190 4.43 5.92 -15.89
N GLY A 191 3.29 5.24 -15.71
CA GLY A 191 2.16 5.80 -14.98
C GLY A 191 1.18 4.72 -14.50
N GLY A 192 0.22 5.10 -13.68
CA GLY A 192 -0.90 4.23 -13.32
C GLY A 192 -1.77 3.92 -14.55
N THR A 193 -2.64 2.91 -14.44
CA THR A 193 -3.63 2.64 -15.50
C THR A 193 -4.58 3.82 -15.75
N ASP A 194 -4.80 4.67 -14.75
CA ASP A 194 -5.55 5.92 -14.86
C ASP A 194 -4.81 7.03 -15.64
N GLN A 195 -3.53 6.84 -15.97
CA GLN A 195 -2.72 7.78 -16.75
C GLN A 195 -2.59 7.41 -18.23
N LYS A 196 -3.18 6.29 -18.68
CA LYS A 196 -3.00 5.76 -20.04
C LYS A 196 -3.23 6.80 -21.14
N PHE A 197 -4.27 7.61 -21.03
CA PHE A 197 -4.57 8.67 -22.00
C PHE A 197 -3.44 9.71 -22.08
N ASN A 198 -2.99 10.23 -20.93
CA ASN A 198 -1.93 11.25 -20.87
C ASN A 198 -0.58 10.69 -21.36
N LEU A 199 -0.27 9.43 -21.06
CA LEU A 199 0.95 8.77 -21.54
C LEU A 199 0.94 8.58 -23.06
N LEU A 200 -0.21 8.25 -23.64
CA LEU A 200 -0.39 8.15 -25.09
C LEU A 200 -0.31 9.52 -25.77
N MET A 201 -0.83 10.56 -25.12
CA MET A 201 -0.70 11.96 -25.55
C MET A 201 0.78 12.37 -25.68
N GLY A 202 1.61 12.05 -24.68
CA GLY A 202 3.07 12.29 -24.76
C GLY A 202 3.74 11.58 -25.92
N ARG A 203 3.35 10.32 -26.17
CA ARG A 203 3.85 9.55 -27.32
C ARG A 203 3.46 10.18 -28.66
N GLU A 204 2.23 10.68 -28.79
CA GLU A 204 1.75 11.33 -30.02
C GLU A 204 2.45 12.68 -30.23
N LEU A 205 2.56 13.50 -29.19
CA LEU A 205 3.28 14.77 -29.25
C LEU A 205 4.75 14.59 -29.60
N GLN A 206 5.44 13.56 -29.10
CA GLN A 206 6.81 13.30 -29.54
C GLN A 206 6.90 13.04 -31.06
N ARG A 207 5.95 12.32 -31.67
CA ARG A 207 5.92 12.13 -33.14
C ARG A 207 5.76 13.46 -33.87
N ASP A 208 4.83 14.26 -33.39
CA ASP A 208 4.48 15.57 -33.94
C ASP A 208 5.63 16.58 -33.91
N TYR A 209 6.54 16.40 -32.94
CA TYR A 209 7.78 17.16 -32.80
C TYR A 209 9.00 16.45 -33.42
N GLY A 210 8.79 15.37 -34.18
CA GLY A 210 9.86 14.64 -34.88
C GLY A 210 10.80 13.84 -33.98
N LYS A 211 10.39 13.54 -32.75
CA LYS A 211 11.16 12.77 -31.76
C LYS A 211 10.77 11.29 -31.77
N PRO A 212 11.70 10.38 -31.40
CA PRO A 212 11.37 8.98 -31.16
C PRO A 212 10.27 8.84 -30.11
N PRO A 213 9.15 8.17 -30.41
CA PRO A 213 8.02 8.13 -29.47
C PRO A 213 8.30 7.18 -28.30
N GLN A 214 7.99 7.63 -27.09
CA GLN A 214 8.18 6.91 -25.83
C GLN A 214 7.38 5.62 -25.77
N VAL A 215 7.92 4.61 -25.10
CA VAL A 215 7.13 3.46 -24.69
C VAL A 215 6.26 3.86 -23.50
N VAL A 216 4.97 3.62 -23.61
CA VAL A 216 4.03 3.77 -22.49
C VAL A 216 4.04 2.48 -21.69
N MET A 217 4.28 2.56 -20.39
CA MET A 217 4.21 1.40 -19.50
C MET A 217 3.30 1.73 -18.32
N THR A 218 2.22 0.97 -18.18
CA THR A 218 1.22 1.18 -17.15
C THR A 218 1.36 0.17 -16.02
N MET A 219 1.25 0.66 -14.79
CA MET A 219 1.25 -0.13 -13.56
C MET A 219 -0.15 -0.16 -12.96
N PRO A 220 -0.52 -1.23 -12.24
CA PRO A 220 -1.82 -1.29 -11.59
C PRO A 220 -1.90 -0.27 -10.46
N LEU A 221 -3.14 0.13 -10.14
CA LEU A 221 -3.42 0.91 -8.95
C LEU A 221 -3.44 -0.04 -7.75
N LEU A 222 -2.66 0.27 -6.72
CA LEU A 222 -2.64 -0.49 -5.48
C LEU A 222 -3.87 -0.16 -4.65
N GLU A 223 -4.59 -1.18 -4.18
CA GLU A 223 -5.66 -1.01 -3.20
C GLU A 223 -5.10 -0.55 -1.85
N GLY A 224 -5.85 0.31 -1.16
CA GLY A 224 -5.55 0.67 0.21
C GLY A 224 -5.79 -0.50 1.17
N ILE A 225 -5.57 -0.24 2.47
CA ILE A 225 -5.77 -1.25 3.52
C ILE A 225 -7.23 -1.74 3.62
N ASP A 226 -8.18 -1.06 2.97
CA ASP A 226 -9.58 -1.50 2.86
C ASP A 226 -9.79 -2.62 1.82
N GLY A 227 -8.80 -2.88 0.96
CA GLY A 227 -8.80 -3.94 -0.05
C GLY A 227 -9.75 -3.75 -1.23
N VAL A 228 -10.40 -2.59 -1.35
CA VAL A 228 -11.40 -2.36 -2.39
C VAL A 228 -11.06 -1.12 -3.22
N ARG A 229 -10.75 -0.01 -2.56
CA ARG A 229 -10.50 1.26 -3.25
C ARG A 229 -9.00 1.42 -3.46
N LYS A 230 -8.63 2.11 -4.55
CA LYS A 230 -7.25 2.54 -4.72
C LYS A 230 -6.77 3.32 -3.49
N MET A 231 -5.50 3.14 -3.15
CA MET A 231 -4.88 3.81 -2.02
C MET A 231 -4.95 5.32 -2.23
N SER A 232 -5.63 6.03 -1.34
CA SER A 232 -5.80 7.48 -1.40
C SER A 232 -6.04 8.06 -0.02
N LYS A 233 -5.36 9.18 0.27
CA LYS A 233 -5.51 9.89 1.56
C LYS A 233 -6.96 10.28 1.83
N SER A 234 -7.72 10.63 0.78
CA SER A 234 -9.13 11.01 0.87
C SER A 234 -10.03 9.91 1.44
N PHE A 235 -9.63 8.64 1.32
CA PHE A 235 -10.38 7.50 1.84
C PHE A 235 -9.87 7.00 3.20
N GLY A 236 -8.79 7.59 3.74
CA GLY A 236 -8.17 7.14 4.98
C GLY A 236 -7.61 5.72 4.92
N ASN A 237 -7.36 5.18 3.72
CA ASN A 237 -6.96 3.79 3.49
C ASN A 237 -5.45 3.64 3.13
N VAL A 238 -4.63 4.62 3.51
CA VAL A 238 -3.22 4.70 3.10
C VAL A 238 -2.24 4.13 4.12
N VAL A 239 -1.15 3.59 3.60
CA VAL A 239 0.13 3.41 4.32
C VAL A 239 1.09 4.48 3.80
N ALA A 240 1.34 5.51 4.61
CA ALA A 240 2.19 6.63 4.23
C ALA A 240 3.67 6.27 4.39
N LEU A 241 4.55 6.83 3.56
CA LEU A 241 5.99 6.52 3.62
C LEU A 241 6.70 7.09 4.86
N ASP A 242 6.06 8.08 5.50
CA ASP A 242 6.54 8.73 6.72
C ASP A 242 5.68 8.36 7.96
N ASP A 243 4.81 7.35 7.86
CA ASP A 243 4.21 6.73 9.05
C ASP A 243 5.32 6.29 10.02
N SER A 244 5.10 6.32 11.33
CA SER A 244 6.10 5.75 12.25
C SER A 244 6.30 4.25 11.97
N PRO A 245 7.47 3.65 12.28
CA PRO A 245 7.73 2.24 12.00
C PRO A 245 6.64 1.31 12.54
N THR A 246 6.14 1.58 13.76
CA THR A 246 5.08 0.79 14.41
C THR A 246 3.72 0.99 13.73
N GLU A 247 3.39 2.20 13.26
CA GLU A 247 2.16 2.46 12.50
C GLU A 247 2.19 1.81 11.12
N MET A 248 3.29 1.95 10.37
CA MET A 248 3.47 1.32 9.07
C MET A 248 3.34 -0.20 9.18
N PHE A 249 4.05 -0.80 10.13
CA PHE A 249 3.98 -2.24 10.40
C PHE A 249 2.56 -2.67 10.77
N GLY A 250 1.90 -1.94 11.68
CA GLY A 250 0.54 -2.22 12.10
C GLY A 250 -0.49 -2.15 10.97
N LYS A 251 -0.40 -1.13 10.10
CA LYS A 251 -1.26 -0.99 8.91
C LYS A 251 -1.02 -2.13 7.91
N LEU A 252 0.23 -2.51 7.67
CA LEU A 252 0.55 -3.65 6.79
C LEU A 252 0.05 -4.98 7.35
N MET A 253 0.05 -5.16 8.66
CA MET A 253 -0.55 -6.34 9.30
C MET A 253 -2.08 -6.38 9.21
N SER A 254 -2.74 -5.25 8.89
CA SER A 254 -4.21 -5.17 8.78
C SER A 254 -4.75 -5.60 7.41
N VAL A 255 -3.89 -5.74 6.39
CA VAL A 255 -4.32 -6.16 5.05
C VAL A 255 -4.79 -7.61 5.04
N SER A 256 -5.72 -7.96 4.14
CA SER A 256 -6.20 -9.33 3.98
C SER A 256 -5.08 -10.25 3.42
N ASP A 257 -5.24 -11.56 3.60
CA ASP A 257 -4.27 -12.55 3.08
C ASP A 257 -4.19 -12.48 1.54
N GLU A 258 -5.32 -12.24 0.88
CA GLU A 258 -5.39 -12.05 -0.57
C GLU A 258 -4.67 -10.78 -1.01
N LEU A 259 -4.95 -9.65 -0.34
CA LEU A 259 -4.33 -8.37 -0.68
C LEU A 259 -2.81 -8.36 -0.42
N MET A 260 -2.36 -9.10 0.60
CA MET A 260 -0.94 -9.28 0.90
C MET A 260 -0.16 -9.81 -0.32
N LEU A 261 -0.70 -10.79 -1.04
CA LEU A 261 -0.03 -11.34 -2.23
C LEU A 261 0.15 -10.27 -3.32
N ARG A 262 -0.87 -9.42 -3.47
CA ARG A 262 -0.80 -8.29 -4.41
C ARG A 262 0.22 -7.24 -3.98
N TYR A 263 0.40 -7.02 -2.68
CA TYR A 263 1.45 -6.16 -2.16
C TYR A 263 2.85 -6.76 -2.40
N TYR A 264 3.00 -8.08 -2.24
CA TYR A 264 4.25 -8.75 -2.61
C TYR A 264 4.56 -8.62 -4.10
N GLU A 265 3.59 -8.81 -4.98
CA GLU A 265 3.79 -8.69 -6.42
C GLU A 265 4.29 -7.31 -6.84
N LEU A 266 3.72 -6.25 -6.24
CA LEU A 266 3.91 -4.87 -6.67
C LEU A 266 4.96 -4.09 -5.89
N LEU A 267 5.28 -4.51 -4.66
CA LEU A 267 6.15 -3.78 -3.74
C LEU A 267 7.36 -4.60 -3.26
N SER A 268 7.51 -5.85 -3.70
CA SER A 268 8.60 -6.74 -3.30
C SER A 268 9.18 -7.49 -4.49
N ASP A 269 10.45 -7.85 -4.40
CA ASP A 269 11.13 -8.72 -5.37
C ASP A 269 11.03 -10.20 -5.01
N ARG A 270 10.45 -10.54 -3.85
CA ARG A 270 10.30 -11.95 -3.44
C ARG A 270 9.44 -12.73 -4.40
N ASP A 271 9.77 -13.99 -4.58
CA ASP A 271 8.99 -14.93 -5.39
C ASP A 271 7.66 -15.26 -4.69
N ILE A 272 6.55 -15.05 -5.40
CA ILE A 272 5.19 -15.24 -4.89
C ILE A 272 4.92 -16.71 -4.56
N GLU A 273 5.46 -17.65 -5.34
CA GLU A 273 5.27 -19.09 -5.09
C GLU A 273 5.85 -19.47 -3.72
N ASN A 274 7.04 -18.95 -3.41
CA ASN A 274 7.66 -19.13 -2.10
C ASN A 274 6.85 -18.47 -0.98
N VAL A 275 6.31 -17.27 -1.20
CA VAL A 275 5.46 -16.58 -0.20
C VAL A 275 4.21 -17.40 0.12
N GLN A 276 3.56 -18.00 -0.88
CA GLN A 276 2.35 -18.80 -0.68
C GLN A 276 2.60 -20.10 0.10
N SER A 277 3.83 -20.62 0.09
CA SER A 277 4.22 -21.79 0.90
C SER A 277 4.38 -21.48 2.39
N VAL A 278 4.53 -20.19 2.75
CA VAL A 278 4.67 -19.73 4.13
C VAL A 278 3.30 -19.53 4.76
N HIS A 279 3.17 -19.81 6.06
CA HIS A 279 1.93 -19.54 6.80
C HIS A 279 1.53 -18.06 6.65
N PRO A 280 0.27 -17.72 6.28
CA PRO A 280 -0.12 -16.36 5.91
C PRO A 280 0.23 -15.28 6.94
N MET A 281 0.13 -15.60 8.23
CA MET A 281 0.53 -14.69 9.32
C MET A 281 2.03 -14.34 9.28
N GLU A 282 2.91 -15.31 9.03
CA GLU A 282 4.35 -15.04 8.93
C GLU A 282 4.67 -14.32 7.61
N ALA A 283 4.01 -14.70 6.51
CA ALA A 283 4.13 -13.99 5.24
C ALA A 283 3.76 -12.49 5.39
N LYS A 284 2.72 -12.15 6.16
CA LYS A 284 2.38 -10.73 6.44
C LYS A 284 3.43 -10.04 7.28
N LYS A 285 3.95 -10.69 8.33
CA LYS A 285 5.00 -10.12 9.17
C LYS A 285 6.27 -9.86 8.37
N ASP A 286 6.60 -10.76 7.44
CA ASP A 286 7.75 -10.62 6.58
C ASP A 286 7.57 -9.47 5.58
N LEU A 287 6.39 -9.30 5.00
CA LEU A 287 6.06 -8.16 4.14
C LEU A 287 6.13 -6.85 4.92
N ALA A 288 5.51 -6.82 6.11
CA ALA A 288 5.52 -5.66 6.99
C ALA A 288 6.95 -5.28 7.40
N HIS A 289 7.77 -6.28 7.73
CA HIS A 289 9.17 -6.07 8.05
C HIS A 289 9.97 -5.54 6.85
N GLU A 290 9.83 -6.14 5.67
CA GLU A 290 10.52 -5.72 4.45
C GLU A 290 10.20 -4.27 4.08
N ILE A 291 8.92 -3.91 4.04
CA ILE A 291 8.48 -2.56 3.70
C ILE A 291 8.93 -1.57 4.78
N THR A 292 8.78 -1.89 6.06
CA THR A 292 9.23 -1.02 7.15
C THR A 292 10.75 -0.82 7.11
N ALA A 293 11.52 -1.87 6.82
CA ALA A 293 12.98 -1.79 6.73
C ALA A 293 13.44 -0.89 5.59
N ARG A 294 12.72 -0.91 4.46
CA ARG A 294 13.00 -0.04 3.31
C ARG A 294 12.90 1.44 3.67
N TYR A 295 11.90 1.85 4.44
CA TYR A 295 11.65 3.27 4.73
C TYR A 295 12.23 3.78 6.04
N HIS A 296 12.47 2.88 7.01
CA HIS A 296 12.91 3.24 8.36
C HIS A 296 14.19 2.54 8.79
N GLY A 297 14.77 1.68 7.97
CA GLY A 297 15.97 0.89 8.30
C GLY A 297 15.67 -0.41 9.04
N ALA A 298 16.59 -1.37 8.93
CA ALA A 298 16.43 -2.73 9.43
C ALA A 298 16.15 -2.81 10.94
N GLU A 299 16.86 -2.02 11.75
CA GLU A 299 16.69 -2.02 13.21
C GLU A 299 15.31 -1.54 13.64
N ASN A 300 14.80 -0.46 13.04
CA ASN A 300 13.46 0.04 13.34
C ASN A 300 12.37 -0.93 12.91
N ALA A 301 12.55 -1.62 11.78
CA ALA A 301 11.63 -2.67 11.34
C ALA A 301 11.64 -3.90 12.24
N LYS A 302 12.80 -4.25 12.79
CA LYS A 302 12.93 -5.32 13.79
C LYS A 302 12.21 -4.95 15.08
N HIS A 303 12.43 -3.75 15.61
CA HIS A 303 11.72 -3.25 16.79
C HIS A 303 10.21 -3.21 16.56
N ALA A 304 9.74 -2.70 15.42
CA ALA A 304 8.31 -2.68 15.09
C ALA A 304 7.69 -4.10 15.04
N ARG A 305 8.42 -5.09 14.48
CA ARG A 305 8.00 -6.51 14.49
C ARG A 305 7.90 -7.05 15.92
N GLU A 306 8.90 -6.79 16.75
CA GLU A 306 8.92 -7.23 18.15
C GLU A 306 7.80 -6.58 18.98
N GLU A 307 7.57 -5.28 18.83
CA GLU A 307 6.46 -4.57 19.48
C GLU A 307 5.11 -5.10 19.04
N PHE A 308 4.93 -5.34 17.74
CA PHE A 308 3.71 -5.96 17.23
C PHE A 308 3.53 -7.37 17.80
N GLN A 309 4.58 -8.18 17.84
CA GLN A 309 4.54 -9.51 18.45
C GLN A 309 4.30 -9.48 19.96
N LYS A 310 4.80 -8.49 20.70
CA LYS A 310 4.46 -8.31 22.11
C LYS A 310 2.99 -7.94 22.24
N ARG A 311 2.53 -6.91 21.55
CA ARG A 311 1.15 -6.40 21.63
C ARG A 311 0.09 -7.41 21.18
N PHE A 312 0.37 -8.24 20.18
CA PHE A 312 -0.60 -9.18 19.59
C PHE A 312 -0.27 -10.66 19.84
N GLY A 313 0.99 -10.98 20.15
CA GLY A 313 1.44 -12.31 20.57
C GLY A 313 1.32 -12.54 22.07
N GLN A 314 1.25 -11.47 22.89
CA GLN A 314 0.73 -11.58 24.24
C GLN A 314 -0.79 -11.79 24.18
N LYS A 315 -1.16 -13.06 24.02
CA LYS A 315 -2.26 -13.68 24.76
C LYS A 315 -1.95 -13.68 26.27
N GLU A 316 -1.30 -12.65 26.81
CA GLU A 316 -1.05 -12.62 28.24
C GLU A 316 -2.37 -12.38 28.95
N PHE A 317 -2.59 -13.27 29.91
CA PHE A 317 -3.55 -13.06 30.95
C PHE A 317 -3.17 -11.74 31.65
N PRO A 318 -4.04 -10.71 31.67
CA PRO A 318 -3.68 -9.38 32.15
C PRO A 318 -3.26 -9.42 33.63
N ASP A 319 -2.36 -8.51 34.02
CA ASP A 319 -1.92 -8.36 35.42
C ASP A 319 -3.09 -8.07 36.37
N GLN A 320 -4.16 -7.44 35.85
CA GLN A 320 -5.45 -7.28 36.52
C GLN A 320 -6.56 -7.97 35.71
N PRO A 321 -7.03 -9.16 36.13
CA PRO A 321 -8.17 -9.82 35.49
C PRO A 321 -9.50 -9.12 35.82
N ASP A 322 -10.51 -9.32 35.00
CA ASP A 322 -11.87 -8.79 35.21
C ASP A 322 -12.52 -9.36 36.48
N ALA A 323 -12.10 -10.57 36.91
CA ALA A 323 -12.56 -11.19 38.14
C ALA A 323 -11.46 -12.01 38.83
N SER A 324 -11.50 -12.05 40.16
CA SER A 324 -10.70 -12.96 40.98
C SER A 324 -11.61 -13.65 41.97
N VAL A 325 -11.63 -14.99 41.93
CA VAL A 325 -12.53 -15.83 42.74
C VAL A 325 -11.71 -16.75 43.63
N GLN A 326 -12.11 -16.82 44.90
CA GLN A 326 -11.63 -17.83 45.83
C GLN A 326 -12.77 -18.82 46.09
N LEU A 327 -12.55 -20.09 45.76
CA LEU A 327 -13.48 -21.19 45.99
C LEU A 327 -13.22 -21.82 47.36
N SER A 328 -14.29 -22.17 48.06
CA SER A 328 -14.31 -22.84 49.36
C SER A 328 -14.67 -24.32 49.24
N ALA A 329 -14.57 -25.10 50.33
CA ALA A 329 -15.09 -26.46 50.38
C ALA A 329 -16.58 -26.58 49.99
N SER A 330 -17.38 -25.52 50.16
CA SER A 330 -18.81 -25.53 49.79
C SER A 330 -19.07 -25.44 48.28
N ASP A 331 -18.07 -25.06 47.49
CA ASP A 331 -18.19 -24.80 46.06
C ASP A 331 -17.78 -25.98 45.17
N VAL A 332 -17.26 -27.06 45.77
CA VAL A 332 -16.61 -28.18 45.07
C VAL A 332 -17.20 -29.52 45.49
N ASP A 333 -17.20 -30.48 44.57
CA ASP A 333 -17.49 -31.88 44.87
C ASP A 333 -16.28 -32.49 45.59
N LEU A 334 -16.49 -33.09 46.77
CA LEU A 334 -15.44 -33.65 47.64
C LEU A 334 -15.27 -35.20 47.70
N PRO A 335 -15.73 -36.07 46.76
CA PRO A 335 -15.69 -37.51 47.03
C PRO A 335 -14.29 -38.13 47.14
N ASP A 336 -13.27 -37.62 46.43
CA ASP A 336 -11.88 -38.16 46.45
C ASP A 336 -10.83 -37.10 46.08
N ASN A 337 -11.16 -36.19 45.15
CA ASN A 337 -10.39 -34.99 44.78
C ASN A 337 -11.35 -33.79 44.66
N PRO A 338 -10.99 -32.58 45.13
CA PRO A 338 -11.84 -31.41 44.99
C PRO A 338 -12.01 -31.07 43.51
N SER A 339 -13.25 -31.09 43.03
CA SER A 339 -13.55 -30.80 41.62
C SER A 339 -14.78 -29.94 41.47
N ILE A 340 -14.84 -29.16 40.39
CA ILE A 340 -15.98 -28.30 40.09
C ILE A 340 -16.43 -28.49 38.65
N TRP A 341 -17.73 -28.51 38.43
CA TRP A 341 -18.29 -28.52 37.09
C TRP A 341 -17.95 -27.23 36.33
N ILE A 342 -17.44 -27.33 35.10
CA ILE A 342 -16.94 -26.17 34.34
C ILE A 342 -17.96 -25.02 34.21
N ILE A 343 -19.25 -25.33 34.08
CA ILE A 343 -20.30 -24.31 33.97
C ILE A 343 -20.51 -23.58 35.31
N ALA A 344 -20.45 -24.31 36.43
CA ALA A 344 -20.53 -23.71 37.77
C ALA A 344 -19.29 -22.86 38.06
N LEU A 345 -18.11 -23.31 37.65
CA LEU A 345 -16.88 -22.53 37.73
C LEU A 345 -17.00 -21.20 36.98
N LEU A 346 -17.48 -21.21 35.73
CA LEU A 346 -17.68 -20.01 34.94
C LEU A 346 -18.72 -19.07 35.55
N GLU A 347 -19.81 -19.61 36.10
CA GLU A 347 -20.83 -18.81 36.81
C GLU A 347 -20.24 -18.09 38.01
N LYS A 348 -19.39 -18.75 38.81
CA LYS A 348 -18.71 -18.17 39.97
C LYS A 348 -17.78 -17.01 39.60
N THR A 349 -17.24 -16.98 38.38
CA THR A 349 -16.42 -15.86 37.89
C THR A 349 -17.22 -14.59 37.57
N GLY A 350 -18.55 -14.68 37.44
CA GLY A 350 -19.38 -13.55 37.01
C GLY A 350 -19.13 -13.08 35.56
N LEU A 351 -18.24 -13.75 34.80
CA LEU A 351 -17.92 -13.39 33.41
C LEU A 351 -19.03 -13.75 32.41
N VAL A 352 -19.99 -14.58 32.83
CA VAL A 352 -21.14 -15.07 32.06
C VAL A 352 -22.43 -14.65 32.75
N SER A 353 -23.43 -14.27 31.96
CA SER A 353 -24.74 -13.82 32.43
C SER A 353 -25.66 -14.96 32.87
N SER A 354 -25.40 -16.20 32.43
CA SER A 354 -26.19 -17.37 32.80
C SER A 354 -25.46 -18.70 32.54
N ARG A 355 -25.92 -19.78 33.17
CA ARG A 355 -25.45 -21.16 32.91
C ARG A 355 -25.64 -21.61 31.46
N ASN A 356 -26.68 -21.12 30.78
CA ASN A 356 -26.91 -21.42 29.36
C ASN A 356 -25.89 -20.72 28.45
N GLU A 357 -25.48 -19.50 28.79
CA GLU A 357 -24.39 -18.81 28.10
C GLU A 357 -23.05 -19.55 28.29
N ALA A 358 -22.74 -19.94 29.53
CA ALA A 358 -21.55 -20.74 29.83
C ALA A 358 -21.49 -22.03 29.01
N ARG A 359 -22.60 -22.78 28.95
CA ARG A 359 -22.71 -24.01 28.14
C ARG A 359 -22.38 -23.77 26.67
N ARG A 360 -22.99 -22.73 26.08
CA ARG A 360 -22.76 -22.36 24.69
C ARG A 360 -21.30 -21.99 24.43
N LEU A 361 -20.68 -21.22 25.32
CA LEU A 361 -19.29 -20.77 25.16
C LEU A 361 -18.28 -21.92 25.27
N VAL A 362 -18.53 -22.88 26.16
CA VAL A 362 -17.72 -24.11 26.28
C VAL A 362 -17.83 -24.95 25.00
N GLN A 363 -19.05 -25.22 24.53
CA GLN A 363 -19.27 -25.99 23.30
C GLN A 363 -18.68 -25.33 22.04
N GLN A 364 -18.63 -24.00 22.02
CA GLN A 364 -18.02 -23.22 20.93
C GLN A 364 -16.48 -23.09 21.05
N GLY A 365 -15.85 -23.74 22.03
CA GLY A 365 -14.40 -23.66 22.25
C GLY A 365 -13.92 -22.24 22.58
N SER A 366 -14.81 -21.41 23.14
CA SER A 366 -14.55 -20.01 23.48
C SER A 366 -14.09 -19.82 24.93
N VAL A 367 -13.90 -20.91 25.66
CA VAL A 367 -13.38 -20.93 27.03
C VAL A 367 -12.01 -21.60 27.04
N GLU A 368 -11.05 -20.97 27.70
CA GLU A 368 -9.69 -21.48 27.88
C GLU A 368 -9.34 -21.46 29.37
N LEU A 369 -8.85 -22.59 29.89
CA LEU A 369 -8.43 -22.80 31.28
C LEU A 369 -6.98 -23.26 31.27
N ASP A 370 -6.06 -22.48 31.84
CA ASP A 370 -4.61 -22.75 31.85
C ASP A 370 -4.04 -23.11 30.46
N GLY A 371 -4.58 -22.48 29.41
CA GLY A 371 -4.20 -22.73 28.02
C GLY A 371 -4.91 -23.91 27.33
N GLN A 372 -5.69 -24.72 28.06
CA GLN A 372 -6.51 -25.80 27.52
C GLN A 372 -7.92 -25.33 27.19
N ARG A 373 -8.52 -25.89 26.13
CA ARG A 373 -9.87 -25.53 25.68
C ARG A 373 -10.85 -26.68 25.92
N PRO A 374 -11.47 -26.76 27.11
CA PRO A 374 -12.52 -27.73 27.36
C PRO A 374 -13.71 -27.45 26.43
N THR A 375 -14.15 -28.47 25.69
CA THR A 375 -15.32 -28.41 24.80
C THR A 375 -16.52 -29.21 25.31
N ASP A 376 -16.30 -30.08 26.30
CA ASP A 376 -17.36 -30.84 26.96
C ASP A 376 -18.07 -29.97 28.03
N PRO A 377 -19.36 -29.64 27.86
CA PRO A 377 -20.12 -28.89 28.85
C PRO A 377 -20.37 -29.66 30.15
N HIS A 378 -20.06 -30.96 30.22
CA HIS A 378 -20.14 -31.78 31.42
C HIS A 378 -18.80 -31.98 32.13
N ALA A 379 -17.72 -31.36 31.62
CA ALA A 379 -16.39 -31.50 32.19
C ALA A 379 -16.34 -31.09 33.67
N LYS A 380 -15.68 -31.94 34.48
CA LYS A 380 -15.28 -31.61 35.85
C LYS A 380 -13.82 -31.19 35.87
N ILE A 381 -13.56 -30.04 36.47
CA ILE A 381 -12.23 -29.47 36.61
C ILE A 381 -11.70 -29.85 37.99
N GLU A 382 -10.59 -30.58 38.02
CA GLU A 382 -9.89 -30.91 39.25
C GLU A 382 -9.14 -29.69 39.79
N LEU A 383 -9.36 -29.41 41.07
CA LEU A 383 -8.78 -28.29 41.78
C LEU A 383 -7.64 -28.77 42.68
N SER A 384 -6.62 -27.95 42.85
CA SER A 384 -5.55 -28.16 43.81
C SER A 384 -5.52 -26.98 44.77
N GLU A 385 -5.40 -27.26 46.06
CA GLU A 385 -5.33 -26.23 47.09
C GLU A 385 -4.18 -25.25 46.81
N GLY A 386 -4.47 -23.95 46.88
CA GLY A 386 -3.50 -22.88 46.63
C GLY A 386 -3.07 -22.70 45.17
N LYS A 387 -3.49 -23.55 44.23
CA LYS A 387 -3.18 -23.38 42.81
C LYS A 387 -4.03 -22.25 42.20
N LEU A 388 -3.38 -21.37 41.45
CA LEU A 388 -4.01 -20.33 40.65
C LEU A 388 -4.37 -20.87 39.26
N TYR A 389 -5.65 -20.81 38.92
CA TYR A 389 -6.18 -21.17 37.61
C TYR A 389 -6.50 -19.91 36.81
N LYS A 390 -6.04 -19.86 35.55
CA LYS A 390 -6.26 -18.75 34.63
C LYS A 390 -7.36 -19.10 33.64
N ILE A 391 -8.47 -18.37 33.68
CA ILE A 391 -9.63 -18.57 32.82
C ILE A 391 -9.75 -17.41 31.83
N ARG A 392 -9.87 -17.72 30.53
CA ARG A 392 -10.24 -16.76 29.49
C ARG A 392 -11.57 -17.14 28.87
N VAL A 393 -12.48 -16.18 28.78
CA VAL A 393 -13.77 -16.30 28.10
C VAL A 393 -13.81 -15.36 26.90
N GLY A 394 -13.91 -15.93 25.70
CA GLY A 394 -13.81 -15.19 24.44
C GLY A 394 -12.43 -14.54 24.24
N LYS A 395 -12.39 -13.36 23.62
CA LYS A 395 -11.14 -12.65 23.30
C LYS A 395 -10.68 -11.66 24.37
N ARG A 396 -11.54 -11.28 25.33
CA ARG A 396 -11.33 -10.09 26.18
C ARG A 396 -11.70 -10.24 27.66
N LYS A 397 -12.33 -11.34 28.09
CA LYS A 397 -12.71 -11.54 29.50
C LYS A 397 -11.76 -12.52 30.18
N PHE A 398 -11.24 -12.16 31.34
CA PHE A 398 -10.21 -12.91 32.06
C PHE A 398 -10.59 -13.04 33.54
N ALA A 399 -10.41 -14.22 34.13
CA ALA A 399 -10.64 -14.46 35.55
C ALA A 399 -9.56 -15.37 36.15
N THR A 400 -9.15 -15.06 37.38
CA THR A 400 -8.33 -15.96 38.20
C THR A 400 -9.20 -16.71 39.19
N VAL A 401 -8.93 -17.99 39.39
CA VAL A 401 -9.60 -18.80 40.40
C VAL A 401 -8.55 -19.49 41.28
N THR A 402 -8.76 -19.44 42.59
CA THR A 402 -7.98 -20.20 43.58
C THR A 402 -8.91 -21.06 44.41
N TYR A 403 -8.44 -22.21 44.87
CA TYR A 403 -9.16 -23.06 45.80
C TYR A 403 -8.46 -23.07 47.16
N SER A 404 -9.22 -22.79 48.22
CA SER A 404 -8.78 -22.87 49.62
C SER A 404 -9.93 -23.51 50.41
N PRO A 405 -9.75 -24.74 50.94
CA PRO A 405 -10.78 -25.49 51.64
C PRO A 405 -11.51 -24.71 52.73
#